data_AF-Q3Z079-F1
#
_entry.id   AF-Q3Z079-F1
#
_cell.length_a   1.000
_cell.length_b   1.000
_cell.length_c   1.000
_cell.angle_alpha   90.00
_cell.angle_beta   90.00
_cell.angle_gamma   90.00
#
_symmetry.space_group_name_H-M   'P 1'
#
loop_
_entity.id
_entity.type
_entity.pdbx_description
1 polymer ?
#
loop_
_entity_poly.entity_id
_entity_poly.type
_entity_poly.pdbx_seq_one_letter_code
_entity_poly.pdbx_strand_id
1 'polypeptide(L)'
;MAHIRTRETYGTRRLQTELAENGIIVGRDRLARLRKELRLRCKQKRKFRATTNSNHNLPVAPNLLNQTFAPTAPNQVWVADLTYVATQEGWLYLAGIKDVYTCEIVGYAMGERMTKELTGKALFMALRSQRPPAGLIHHSDRGSQYCAYDYRVIQEQSGLKTSMSRKGNCYDNAPMESFWGTLKNESLSHYRFNNRDEAISVIREYIEIFYNRQRRHSRLGNISPAAFRGKISSDGCLKKEQMVVSAIASTPQLPMLGEKRLVSSVTKEDLLFVRRDLLTGYQKLSNGKISSIKGRSVVTVNYYMTTIAGMFQFATDNGYTSGNPFNGLTPLKKSKIEPDPLTRDEFIRFIEACRHQQTKNLWIIAVYTGIRHGELVSLAWEDIDLKARTITIRRNYTKLGEFTPPKTDAGTGRTIHLVQPAIDALKSQAEMTMLGKQHSVEVKQREYGRSTVHKCTFVFSPQVIKQRQFSGPHYKVDSIRESWTSILKRAGLRHRKSYQSRHTYACWSLAAGANPSFIASQMGHTNAQMVFNVYGAWMKDNNHEQIELLNKRLSESVPCMPHKKVG
;
A
#
# COMPACT_ATOMS: atom_id res chain seq x y z
N MET A 1 -3.97 -0.99 -53.23
CA MET A 1 -4.05 -1.51 -51.84
C MET A 1 -3.44 -0.59 -50.78
N ALA A 2 -2.12 -0.33 -50.75
CA ALA A 2 -1.50 0.48 -49.68
C ALA A 2 -2.10 1.89 -49.51
N HIS A 3 -2.43 2.58 -50.61
CA HIS A 3 -3.07 3.90 -50.58
C HIS A 3 -4.43 3.86 -49.84
N ILE A 4 -5.26 2.86 -50.14
CA ILE A 4 -6.58 2.65 -49.50
C ILE A 4 -6.41 2.30 -48.02
N ARG A 5 -5.47 1.39 -47.69
CA ARG A 5 -5.17 1.00 -46.29
C ARG A 5 -4.75 2.19 -45.42
N THR A 6 -4.06 3.17 -46.01
CA THR A 6 -3.66 4.43 -45.35
C THR A 6 -4.74 5.52 -45.38
N ARG A 7 -5.99 5.17 -45.72
CA ARG A 7 -7.14 6.08 -45.89
C ARG A 7 -6.88 7.21 -46.88
N GLU A 8 -5.99 6.98 -47.83
CA GLU A 8 -5.56 7.97 -48.83
C GLU A 8 -4.90 9.22 -48.19
N THR A 9 -4.39 9.13 -46.95
CA THR A 9 -3.81 10.28 -46.23
C THR A 9 -2.30 10.42 -46.43
N TYR A 10 -1.60 9.31 -46.71
CA TYR A 10 -0.14 9.30 -46.75
C TYR A 10 0.39 9.89 -48.05
N GLY A 11 1.32 10.85 -47.94
CA GLY A 11 2.19 11.31 -49.02
C GLY A 11 3.31 10.32 -49.34
N THR A 12 4.16 10.64 -50.32
CA THR A 12 5.23 9.75 -50.80
C THR A 12 6.19 9.27 -49.71
N ARG A 13 6.55 10.13 -48.74
CA ARG A 13 7.45 9.75 -47.63
C ARG A 13 6.89 8.65 -46.73
N ARG A 14 5.67 8.83 -46.20
CA ARG A 14 5.05 7.84 -45.30
C ARG A 14 4.66 6.56 -46.05
N LEU A 15 4.24 6.70 -47.31
CA LEU A 15 3.88 5.58 -48.16
C LEU A 15 5.11 4.73 -48.55
N GLN A 16 6.29 5.32 -48.69
CA GLN A 16 7.53 4.58 -48.89
C GLN A 16 7.83 3.65 -47.72
N THR A 17 7.76 4.15 -46.48
CA THR A 17 7.96 3.33 -45.27
C THR A 17 6.93 2.22 -45.17
N GLU A 18 5.66 2.52 -45.49
CA GLU A 18 4.58 1.54 -45.52
C GLU A 18 4.85 0.41 -46.52
N LEU A 19 5.30 0.75 -47.74
CA LEU A 19 5.64 -0.24 -48.76
C LEU A 19 6.86 -1.08 -48.34
N ALA A 20 7.89 -0.44 -47.77
CA ALA A 20 9.09 -1.13 -47.31
C ALA A 20 8.78 -2.17 -46.22
N GLU A 21 7.91 -1.87 -45.25
CA GLU A 21 7.47 -2.84 -44.24
C GLU A 21 6.65 -4.00 -44.82
N ASN A 22 6.07 -3.83 -46.01
CA ASN A 22 5.39 -4.90 -46.75
C ASN A 22 6.32 -5.55 -47.80
N GLY A 23 7.64 -5.40 -47.66
CA GLY A 23 8.64 -6.01 -48.54
C GLY A 23 8.85 -5.31 -49.89
N ILE A 24 8.21 -4.17 -50.13
CA ILE A 24 8.28 -3.45 -51.42
C ILE A 24 9.22 -2.24 -51.27
N ILE A 25 10.45 -2.37 -51.78
CA ILE A 25 11.44 -1.29 -51.77
C ILE A 25 11.27 -0.43 -53.02
N VAL A 26 10.91 0.84 -52.84
CA VAL A 26 10.72 1.79 -53.94
C VAL A 26 11.28 3.16 -53.60
N GLY A 27 11.97 3.79 -54.56
CA GLY A 27 12.45 5.16 -54.44
C GLY A 27 11.31 6.19 -54.41
N ARG A 28 11.51 7.31 -53.72
CA ARG A 28 10.48 8.35 -53.54
C ARG A 28 9.99 8.95 -54.86
N ASP A 29 10.88 9.14 -55.83
CA ASP A 29 10.53 9.75 -57.12
C ASP A 29 9.77 8.77 -58.00
N ARG A 30 10.14 7.48 -57.97
CA ARG A 30 9.36 6.41 -58.62
C ARG A 30 7.96 6.32 -58.02
N LEU A 31 7.84 6.43 -56.69
CA LEU A 31 6.54 6.44 -56.03
C LEU A 31 5.71 7.68 -56.38
N ALA A 32 6.34 8.86 -56.51
CA ALA A 32 5.67 10.08 -56.94
C ALA A 32 5.13 9.96 -58.37
N ARG A 33 5.94 9.39 -59.28
CA ARG A 33 5.56 9.12 -60.68
C ARG A 33 4.38 8.13 -60.76
N LEU A 34 4.48 6.98 -60.09
CA LEU A 34 3.41 5.97 -60.06
C LEU A 34 2.09 6.53 -59.51
N ARG A 35 2.15 7.40 -58.50
CA ARG A 35 0.94 8.06 -57.99
C ARG A 35 0.32 9.02 -59.00
N LYS A 36 1.13 9.69 -59.82
CA LYS A 36 0.64 10.55 -60.90
C LYS A 36 -0.02 9.71 -62.00
N GLU A 37 0.62 8.62 -62.43
CA GLU A 37 0.11 7.69 -63.44
C GLU A 37 -1.21 7.03 -63.00
N LEU A 38 -1.27 6.53 -61.77
CA LEU A 38 -2.46 5.92 -61.17
C LEU A 38 -3.49 6.93 -60.64
N ARG A 39 -3.27 8.23 -60.87
CA ARG A 39 -4.13 9.35 -60.43
C ARG A 39 -4.47 9.34 -58.91
N LEU A 40 -3.56 8.84 -58.07
CA LEU A 40 -3.73 8.74 -56.61
C LEU A 40 -3.37 10.04 -55.89
N ARG A 41 -4.38 10.73 -55.35
CA ARG A 41 -4.22 12.00 -54.60
C ARG A 41 -4.43 11.79 -53.11
N CYS A 42 -3.78 12.60 -52.28
CA CYS A 42 -4.08 12.60 -50.84
C CYS A 42 -5.40 13.32 -50.58
N LYS A 43 -6.25 12.76 -49.71
CA LYS A 43 -7.40 13.49 -49.16
C LYS A 43 -6.90 14.57 -48.20
N GLN A 44 -7.12 15.85 -48.54
CA GLN A 44 -6.79 17.01 -47.70
C GLN A 44 -7.85 18.12 -47.87
N LYS A 45 -8.13 18.87 -46.80
CA LYS A 45 -9.00 20.06 -46.81
C LYS A 45 -8.17 21.36 -46.84
N ARG A 46 -8.75 22.44 -47.41
CA ARG A 46 -8.26 23.83 -47.30
C ARG A 46 -8.54 24.42 -45.88
N LYS A 47 -7.69 25.38 -45.47
CA LYS A 47 -7.53 26.00 -44.12
C LYS A 47 -8.82 26.27 -43.31
N PHE A 48 -8.72 26.15 -41.98
CA PHE A 48 -9.77 26.45 -40.98
C PHE A 48 -9.50 27.76 -40.20
N ARG A 49 -10.57 28.32 -39.60
CA ARG A 49 -10.70 29.64 -38.94
C ARG A 49 -10.90 29.47 -37.42
N ALA A 50 -10.15 30.23 -36.60
CA ALA A 50 -10.07 30.07 -35.13
C ALA A 50 -11.40 30.35 -34.39
N THR A 51 -11.66 29.65 -33.27
CA THR A 51 -12.84 29.87 -32.41
C THR A 51 -12.64 29.31 -30.99
N THR A 52 -12.25 30.18 -30.06
CA THR A 52 -12.42 29.96 -28.61
C THR A 52 -12.66 31.30 -27.92
N ASN A 53 -13.66 31.38 -27.02
CA ASN A 53 -13.95 32.58 -26.24
C ASN A 53 -13.14 32.56 -24.93
N SER A 54 -12.11 33.42 -24.86
CA SER A 54 -11.17 33.49 -23.74
C SER A 54 -11.51 34.56 -22.68
N ASN A 55 -12.75 35.07 -22.64
CA ASN A 55 -13.20 36.09 -21.69
C ASN A 55 -13.99 35.44 -20.52
N HIS A 56 -13.31 35.12 -19.41
CA HIS A 56 -13.96 34.74 -18.15
C HIS A 56 -13.10 35.17 -16.94
N ASN A 57 -13.72 35.32 -15.76
CA ASN A 57 -13.08 35.79 -14.52
C ASN A 57 -12.63 34.64 -13.58
N LEU A 58 -12.23 33.49 -14.13
CA LEU A 58 -11.82 32.33 -13.30
C LEU A 58 -10.29 32.31 -13.11
N PRO A 59 -9.77 31.67 -12.04
CA PRO A 59 -8.34 31.63 -11.76
C PRO A 59 -7.55 30.92 -12.86
N VAL A 60 -6.48 31.55 -13.35
CA VAL A 60 -5.62 31.05 -14.44
C VAL A 60 -4.26 30.61 -13.88
N ALA A 61 -3.76 29.44 -14.27
CA ALA A 61 -2.43 28.94 -13.89
C ALA A 61 -1.30 29.54 -14.75
N PRO A 62 -0.05 29.62 -14.24
CA PRO A 62 1.10 30.07 -15.03
C PRO A 62 1.44 29.10 -16.19
N ASN A 63 2.01 29.63 -17.27
CA ASN A 63 2.53 28.81 -18.38
C ASN A 63 3.90 28.22 -17.98
N LEU A 64 3.92 26.92 -17.69
CA LEU A 64 5.11 26.17 -17.29
C LEU A 64 5.85 25.59 -18.50
N LEU A 65 5.20 25.46 -19.67
CA LEU A 65 5.81 24.91 -20.87
C LEU A 65 6.58 25.95 -21.67
N ASN A 66 6.11 27.20 -21.74
CA ASN A 66 6.73 28.27 -22.53
C ASN A 66 7.17 27.80 -23.93
N GLN A 67 6.31 27.03 -24.61
CA GLN A 67 6.53 26.44 -25.94
C GLN A 67 7.67 25.41 -26.04
N THR A 68 8.21 24.95 -24.91
CA THR A 68 9.25 23.91 -24.86
C THR A 68 8.61 22.52 -24.85
N PHE A 69 8.33 21.96 -26.03
CA PHE A 69 7.69 20.65 -26.21
C PHE A 69 8.69 19.49 -26.36
N ALA A 70 9.68 19.44 -25.48
CA ALA A 70 10.79 18.49 -25.51
C ALA A 70 10.89 17.64 -24.22
N PRO A 71 9.83 16.90 -23.83
CA PRO A 71 9.96 15.90 -22.76
C PRO A 71 10.96 14.79 -23.18
N THR A 72 11.60 14.18 -22.19
CA THR A 72 12.60 13.12 -22.39
C THR A 72 12.06 11.71 -22.08
N ALA A 73 10.89 11.63 -21.45
CA ALA A 73 10.22 10.38 -21.13
C ALA A 73 8.68 10.49 -21.24
N PRO A 74 7.95 9.36 -21.37
CA PRO A 74 6.49 9.36 -21.31
C PRO A 74 5.99 9.96 -19.99
N ASN A 75 4.78 10.52 -19.99
CA ASN A 75 4.11 11.00 -18.78
C ASN A 75 4.86 12.12 -18.02
N GLN A 76 5.67 12.92 -18.72
CA GLN A 76 6.22 14.16 -18.17
C GLN A 76 5.35 15.37 -18.50
N VAL A 77 4.76 15.39 -19.70
CA VAL A 77 3.92 16.48 -20.19
C VAL A 77 2.72 15.91 -20.94
N TRP A 78 1.54 16.22 -20.45
CA TRP A 78 0.29 16.07 -21.19
C TRP A 78 -0.25 17.42 -21.61
N VAL A 79 -0.73 17.50 -22.84
CA VAL A 79 -1.51 18.63 -23.33
C VAL A 79 -2.98 18.23 -23.46
N ALA A 80 -3.89 19.13 -23.11
CA ALA A 80 -5.33 18.93 -23.16
C ALA A 80 -6.00 20.08 -23.92
N ASP A 81 -7.07 19.75 -24.63
CA ASP A 81 -7.91 20.72 -25.33
C ASP A 81 -9.26 20.08 -25.70
N LEU A 82 -10.20 20.89 -26.18
CA LEU A 82 -11.53 20.45 -26.58
C LEU A 82 -11.88 20.98 -27.97
N THR A 83 -12.52 20.15 -28.78
CA THR A 83 -13.05 20.56 -30.09
C THR A 83 -14.50 20.12 -30.25
N TYR A 84 -15.13 20.52 -31.35
CA TYR A 84 -16.52 20.18 -31.65
C TYR A 84 -16.68 19.66 -33.08
N VAL A 85 -17.68 18.81 -33.28
CA VAL A 85 -17.99 18.11 -34.53
C VAL A 85 -19.47 18.34 -34.86
N ALA A 86 -19.75 18.72 -36.11
CA ALA A 86 -21.12 18.96 -36.57
C ALA A 86 -21.80 17.64 -36.92
N THR A 87 -23.05 17.47 -36.48
CA THR A 87 -23.96 16.37 -36.85
C THR A 87 -25.34 16.98 -37.17
N GLN A 88 -26.26 16.22 -37.79
CA GLN A 88 -27.61 16.74 -38.02
C GLN A 88 -28.43 16.92 -36.73
N GLU A 89 -28.05 16.27 -35.62
CA GLU A 89 -28.67 16.45 -34.30
C GLU A 89 -28.07 17.63 -33.51
N GLY A 90 -27.11 18.36 -34.10
CA GLY A 90 -26.37 19.45 -33.48
C GLY A 90 -24.90 19.09 -33.19
N TRP A 91 -24.28 19.81 -32.26
CA TRP A 91 -22.85 19.65 -31.97
C TRP A 91 -22.57 18.42 -31.10
N LEU A 92 -21.47 17.74 -31.40
CA LEU A 92 -20.80 16.78 -30.53
C LEU A 92 -19.47 17.38 -30.07
N TYR A 93 -19.28 17.52 -28.77
CA TYR A 93 -18.04 18.03 -28.17
C TYR A 93 -17.09 16.88 -27.86
N LEU A 94 -15.80 17.06 -28.13
CA LEU A 94 -14.73 16.08 -27.95
C LEU A 94 -13.58 16.69 -27.16
N ALA A 95 -13.39 16.23 -25.93
CA ALA A 95 -12.22 16.54 -25.11
C ALA A 95 -11.11 15.52 -25.41
N GLY A 96 -9.86 15.98 -25.51
CA GLY A 96 -8.70 15.12 -25.77
C GLY A 96 -7.52 15.46 -24.88
N ILE A 97 -6.74 14.44 -24.52
CA ILE A 97 -5.49 14.54 -23.78
C ILE A 97 -4.41 13.75 -24.51
N LYS A 98 -3.31 14.42 -24.79
CA LYS A 98 -2.19 13.90 -25.58
C LYS A 98 -0.90 13.93 -24.78
N ASP A 99 -0.18 12.82 -24.79
CA ASP A 99 1.19 12.76 -24.29
C ASP A 99 2.16 13.33 -25.34
N VAL A 100 2.97 14.32 -24.95
CA VAL A 100 3.85 15.05 -25.87
C VAL A 100 5.07 14.22 -26.30
N TYR A 101 5.52 13.28 -25.46
CA TYR A 101 6.67 12.43 -25.75
C TYR A 101 6.29 11.31 -26.73
N THR A 102 5.25 10.56 -26.39
CA THR A 102 4.78 9.40 -27.17
C THR A 102 3.89 9.79 -28.35
N CYS A 103 3.40 11.04 -28.38
CA CYS A 103 2.39 11.55 -29.32
C CYS A 103 1.03 10.83 -29.25
N GLU A 104 0.79 9.99 -28.25
CA GLU A 104 -0.46 9.23 -28.13
C GLU A 104 -1.60 10.07 -27.54
N ILE A 105 -2.83 9.83 -28.00
CA ILE A 105 -4.03 10.29 -27.29
C ILE A 105 -4.30 9.31 -26.15
N VAL A 106 -3.98 9.74 -24.94
CA VAL A 106 -4.02 8.92 -23.73
C VAL A 106 -5.37 8.97 -23.02
N GLY A 107 -6.17 10.00 -23.28
CA GLY A 107 -7.53 10.16 -22.78
C GLY A 107 -8.38 10.98 -23.75
N TYR A 108 -9.65 10.61 -23.91
CA TYR A 108 -10.61 11.42 -24.65
C TYR A 108 -12.03 11.15 -24.14
N ALA A 109 -12.94 12.08 -24.35
CA ALA A 109 -14.35 11.91 -24.01
C ALA A 109 -15.22 12.74 -24.96
N MET A 110 -16.44 12.27 -25.20
CA MET A 110 -17.41 12.93 -26.09
C MET A 110 -18.73 13.18 -25.38
N GLY A 111 -19.42 14.25 -25.73
CA GLY A 111 -20.72 14.58 -25.15
C GLY A 111 -21.48 15.66 -25.93
N GLU A 112 -22.78 15.75 -25.68
CA GLU A 112 -23.68 16.69 -26.37
C GLU A 112 -23.48 18.15 -25.95
N ARG A 113 -22.89 18.37 -24.77
CA ARG A 113 -22.68 19.70 -24.18
C ARG A 113 -21.23 19.90 -23.77
N MET A 114 -20.75 21.14 -23.95
CA MET A 114 -19.42 21.57 -23.52
C MET A 114 -19.37 21.80 -22.00
N THR A 115 -19.14 20.72 -21.25
CA THR A 115 -19.24 20.69 -19.79
C THR A 115 -17.89 20.44 -19.12
N LYS A 116 -17.77 20.77 -17.83
CA LYS A 116 -16.56 20.43 -17.02
C LYS A 116 -16.45 18.92 -16.77
N GLU A 117 -17.59 18.23 -16.74
CA GLU A 117 -17.68 16.78 -16.59
C GLU A 117 -17.08 16.08 -17.82
N LEU A 118 -17.25 16.65 -19.01
CA LEU A 118 -16.67 16.13 -20.25
C LEU A 118 -15.13 16.14 -20.22
N THR A 119 -14.52 17.27 -19.84
CA THR A 119 -13.05 17.37 -19.70
C THR A 119 -12.56 16.45 -18.57
N GLY A 120 -13.28 16.41 -17.44
CA GLY A 120 -12.98 15.50 -16.32
C GLY A 120 -12.97 14.02 -16.72
N LYS A 121 -13.92 13.57 -17.55
CA LYS A 121 -13.95 12.18 -18.08
C LYS A 121 -12.71 11.85 -18.91
N ALA A 122 -12.27 12.77 -19.78
CA ALA A 122 -11.05 12.57 -20.57
C ALA A 122 -9.81 12.47 -19.67
N LEU A 123 -9.71 13.30 -18.63
CA LEU A 123 -8.64 13.25 -17.64
C LEU A 123 -8.64 11.95 -16.85
N PHE A 124 -9.80 11.51 -16.39
CA PHE A 124 -9.94 10.25 -15.65
C PHE A 124 -9.52 9.04 -16.51
N MET A 125 -9.90 9.04 -17.79
CA MET A 125 -9.47 8.01 -18.75
C MET A 125 -7.95 7.98 -18.91
N ALA A 126 -7.30 9.15 -19.05
CA ALA A 126 -5.84 9.25 -19.16
C ALA A 126 -5.13 8.76 -17.89
N LEU A 127 -5.58 9.19 -16.72
CA LEU A 127 -5.02 8.78 -15.43
C LEU A 127 -5.14 7.27 -15.20
N ARG A 128 -6.30 6.70 -15.52
CA ARG A 128 -6.56 5.26 -15.37
C ARG A 128 -5.67 4.42 -16.29
N SER A 129 -5.46 4.88 -17.53
CA SER A 129 -4.69 4.13 -18.53
C SER A 129 -3.18 4.26 -18.35
N GLN A 130 -2.67 5.45 -18.02
CA GLN A 130 -1.24 5.73 -17.99
C GLN A 130 -0.61 5.64 -16.59
N ARG A 131 -1.38 5.87 -15.52
CA ARG A 131 -0.91 5.91 -14.12
C ARG A 131 0.39 6.71 -13.96
N PRO A 132 0.41 8.00 -14.32
CA PRO A 132 1.62 8.80 -14.33
C PRO A 132 2.16 9.01 -12.91
N PRO A 133 3.49 9.17 -12.73
CA PRO A 133 4.05 9.58 -11.46
C PRO A 133 3.66 11.03 -11.11
N ALA A 134 3.72 11.37 -9.82
CA ALA A 134 3.51 12.74 -9.36
C ALA A 134 4.51 13.71 -10.02
N GLY A 135 4.06 14.92 -10.33
CA GLY A 135 4.85 15.97 -10.96
C GLY A 135 4.68 16.12 -12.48
N LEU A 136 3.87 15.27 -13.13
CA LEU A 136 3.50 15.42 -14.55
C LEU A 136 2.88 16.80 -14.79
N ILE A 137 3.33 17.50 -15.84
CA ILE A 137 2.74 18.79 -16.25
C ILE A 137 1.48 18.52 -17.07
N HIS A 138 0.33 18.97 -16.59
CA HIS A 138 -0.92 18.97 -17.35
C HIS A 138 -1.16 20.37 -17.90
N HIS A 139 -0.95 20.55 -19.20
CA HIS A 139 -1.09 21.83 -19.89
C HIS A 139 -2.41 21.91 -20.68
N SER A 140 -3.23 22.94 -20.45
CA SER A 140 -4.46 23.18 -21.21
C SER A 140 -4.55 24.61 -21.74
N ASP A 141 -5.58 24.90 -22.53
CA ASP A 141 -5.96 26.27 -22.77
C ASP A 141 -6.64 26.91 -21.52
N ARG A 142 -7.06 28.17 -21.65
CA ARG A 142 -7.83 28.89 -20.61
C ARG A 142 -9.34 28.68 -20.77
N GLY A 143 -9.81 27.53 -21.23
CA GLY A 143 -11.24 27.22 -21.26
C GLY A 143 -11.83 27.21 -19.84
N SER A 144 -13.06 27.69 -19.67
CA SER A 144 -13.71 27.72 -18.34
C SER A 144 -13.87 26.34 -17.71
N GLN A 145 -13.94 25.28 -18.55
CA GLN A 145 -13.99 23.88 -18.14
C GLN A 145 -12.70 23.42 -17.47
N TYR A 146 -11.54 23.88 -17.95
CA TYR A 146 -10.22 23.55 -17.39
C TYR A 146 -9.87 24.41 -16.17
N CYS A 147 -10.47 25.60 -16.06
CA CYS A 147 -10.37 26.48 -14.89
C CYS A 147 -11.35 26.13 -13.76
N ALA A 148 -12.26 25.16 -13.97
CA ALA A 148 -13.26 24.77 -13.00
C ALA A 148 -12.62 24.16 -11.73
N TYR A 149 -13.21 24.45 -10.57
CA TYR A 149 -12.72 23.96 -9.26
C TYR A 149 -12.56 22.44 -9.23
N ASP A 150 -13.60 21.70 -9.63
CA ASP A 150 -13.59 20.23 -9.61
C ASP A 150 -12.48 19.64 -10.50
N TYR A 151 -12.18 20.28 -11.63
CA TYR A 151 -11.10 19.86 -12.52
C TYR A 151 -9.73 20.03 -11.85
N ARG A 152 -9.53 21.15 -11.16
CA ARG A 152 -8.30 21.42 -10.39
C ARG A 152 -8.14 20.45 -9.21
N VAL A 153 -9.22 20.11 -8.52
CA VAL A 153 -9.20 19.11 -7.44
C VAL A 153 -8.70 17.75 -7.95
N ILE A 154 -9.18 17.30 -9.12
CA ILE A 154 -8.70 16.04 -9.73
C ILE A 154 -7.20 16.12 -10.05
N GLN A 155 -6.72 17.26 -10.57
CA GLN A 155 -5.31 17.47 -10.86
C GLN A 155 -4.44 17.43 -9.60
N GLU A 156 -4.86 18.14 -8.54
CA GLU A 156 -4.14 18.21 -7.26
C GLU A 156 -4.08 16.84 -6.56
N GLN A 157 -5.22 16.13 -6.49
CA GLN A 157 -5.29 14.78 -5.91
C GLN A 157 -4.45 13.75 -6.67
N SER A 158 -4.27 13.97 -7.98
CA SER A 158 -3.45 13.10 -8.84
C SER A 158 -1.97 13.54 -8.90
N GLY A 159 -1.58 14.58 -8.15
CA GLY A 159 -0.21 15.09 -8.11
C GLY A 159 0.26 15.76 -9.41
N LEU A 160 -0.66 16.27 -10.24
CA LEU A 160 -0.34 16.94 -11.50
C LEU A 160 0.06 18.40 -11.27
N LYS A 161 0.99 18.90 -12.08
CA LYS A 161 1.35 20.32 -12.15
C LYS A 161 0.51 21.01 -13.21
N THR A 162 -0.46 21.82 -12.80
CA THR A 162 -1.33 22.55 -13.73
C THR A 162 -0.54 23.63 -14.47
N SER A 163 -0.73 23.68 -15.79
CA SER A 163 -0.20 24.74 -16.63
C SER A 163 -1.25 25.19 -17.65
N MET A 164 -1.29 26.48 -17.98
CA MET A 164 -2.24 27.00 -18.97
C MET A 164 -1.58 27.90 -20.01
N SER A 165 -2.08 27.86 -21.25
CA SER A 165 -1.62 28.72 -22.34
C SER A 165 -1.87 30.21 -22.07
N ARG A 166 -1.21 31.11 -22.81
CA ARG A 166 -1.57 32.54 -22.81
C ARG A 166 -2.86 32.76 -23.59
N LYS A 167 -3.63 33.78 -23.18
CA LYS A 167 -4.88 34.17 -23.82
C LYS A 167 -4.63 34.43 -25.31
N GLY A 168 -5.39 33.75 -26.18
CA GLY A 168 -5.32 33.93 -27.64
C GLY A 168 -4.05 33.40 -28.32
N ASN A 169 -3.19 32.63 -27.64
CA ASN A 169 -1.94 32.13 -28.22
C ASN A 169 -2.02 30.62 -28.52
N CYS A 170 -2.35 30.27 -29.77
CA CYS A 170 -2.45 28.88 -30.22
C CYS A 170 -1.11 28.13 -30.25
N TYR A 171 0.02 28.85 -30.29
CA TYR A 171 1.35 28.22 -30.27
C TYR A 171 1.69 27.59 -28.91
N ASP A 172 1.09 28.11 -27.83
CA ASP A 172 1.32 27.58 -26.48
C ASP A 172 0.72 26.16 -26.30
N ASN A 173 -0.25 25.74 -27.13
CA ASN A 173 -0.82 24.38 -27.15
C ASN A 173 -0.66 23.67 -28.52
N ALA A 174 0.40 24.02 -29.26
CA ALA A 174 0.63 23.54 -30.63
C ALA A 174 0.56 22.01 -30.83
N PRO A 175 1.03 21.14 -29.90
CA PRO A 175 0.95 19.69 -30.10
C PRO A 175 -0.48 19.16 -30.15
N MET A 176 -1.42 19.78 -29.43
CA MET A 176 -2.82 19.41 -29.44
C MET A 176 -3.55 19.99 -30.66
N GLU A 177 -3.26 21.24 -31.01
CA GLU A 177 -3.77 21.86 -32.25
C GLU A 177 -3.38 21.06 -33.50
N SER A 178 -2.14 20.57 -33.53
CA SER A 178 -1.68 19.66 -34.58
C SER A 178 -2.50 18.37 -34.66
N PHE A 179 -2.91 17.81 -33.51
CA PHE A 179 -3.78 16.65 -33.48
C PHE A 179 -5.17 16.97 -34.03
N TRP A 180 -5.81 18.06 -33.60
CA TRP A 180 -7.14 18.43 -34.12
C TRP A 180 -7.13 18.68 -35.61
N GLY A 181 -6.12 19.40 -36.12
CA GLY A 181 -5.94 19.58 -37.56
C GLY A 181 -5.80 18.24 -38.28
N THR A 182 -5.07 17.30 -37.70
CA THR A 182 -4.91 15.94 -38.25
C THR A 182 -6.23 15.18 -38.27
N LEU A 183 -6.93 15.07 -37.14
CA LEU A 183 -8.22 14.37 -37.01
C LEU A 183 -9.26 14.91 -38.00
N LYS A 184 -9.37 16.25 -38.09
CA LYS A 184 -10.32 16.90 -39.00
C LYS A 184 -9.96 16.64 -40.46
N ASN A 185 -8.68 16.67 -40.81
CA ASN A 185 -8.23 16.50 -42.19
C ASN A 185 -8.26 15.04 -42.67
N GLU A 186 -7.92 14.09 -41.79
CA GLU A 186 -7.76 12.68 -42.15
C GLU A 186 -9.05 11.86 -41.92
N SER A 187 -10.03 12.39 -41.20
CA SER A 187 -11.29 11.70 -40.90
C SER A 187 -12.51 12.62 -41.02
N LEU A 188 -12.73 13.53 -40.06
CA LEU A 188 -14.05 14.14 -39.84
C LEU A 188 -14.57 14.96 -41.03
N SER A 189 -13.69 15.56 -41.82
CA SER A 189 -14.10 16.37 -42.98
C SER A 189 -14.70 15.55 -44.13
N HIS A 190 -14.56 14.23 -44.11
CA HIS A 190 -15.08 13.32 -45.12
C HIS A 190 -16.48 12.79 -44.81
N TYR A 191 -17.02 13.12 -43.63
CA TYR A 191 -18.30 12.66 -43.18
C TYR A 191 -19.34 13.79 -43.11
N ARG A 192 -20.60 13.38 -43.25
CA ARG A 192 -21.79 14.15 -42.90
C ARG A 192 -22.61 13.26 -41.97
N PHE A 193 -22.39 13.42 -40.67
CA PHE A 193 -22.98 12.55 -39.67
C PHE A 193 -24.46 12.83 -39.49
N ASN A 194 -25.28 11.79 -39.57
CA ASN A 194 -26.72 11.90 -39.34
C ASN A 194 -27.02 12.08 -37.85
N ASN A 195 -26.33 11.33 -36.99
CA ASN A 195 -26.49 11.40 -35.54
C ASN A 195 -25.15 11.43 -34.80
N ARG A 196 -25.21 11.70 -33.49
CA ARG A 196 -24.01 11.77 -32.64
C ARG A 196 -23.32 10.41 -32.49
N ASP A 197 -24.06 9.31 -32.47
CA ASP A 197 -23.49 7.96 -32.28
C ASP A 197 -22.61 7.53 -33.46
N GLU A 198 -22.98 7.93 -34.68
CA GLU A 198 -22.16 7.73 -35.88
C GLU A 198 -20.83 8.48 -35.75
N ALA A 199 -20.88 9.75 -35.33
CA ALA A 199 -19.68 10.56 -35.09
C ALA A 199 -18.81 9.96 -33.97
N ILE A 200 -19.41 9.51 -32.86
CA ILE A 200 -18.73 8.85 -31.74
C ILE A 200 -17.98 7.61 -32.24
N SER A 201 -18.63 6.77 -33.03
CA SER A 201 -18.07 5.53 -33.55
C SER A 201 -16.85 5.80 -34.44
N VAL A 202 -16.97 6.77 -35.37
CA VAL A 202 -15.88 7.15 -36.27
C VAL A 202 -14.71 7.78 -35.52
N ILE A 203 -14.97 8.65 -34.53
CA ILE A 203 -13.92 9.29 -33.72
C ILE A 203 -13.18 8.24 -32.88
N ARG A 204 -13.91 7.34 -32.22
CA ARG A 204 -13.33 6.28 -31.38
C ARG A 204 -12.45 5.34 -32.20
N GLU A 205 -12.97 4.85 -33.33
CA GLU A 205 -12.22 4.02 -34.27
C GLU A 205 -10.94 4.74 -34.73
N TYR A 206 -11.07 6.01 -35.14
CA TYR A 206 -9.94 6.79 -35.60
C TYR A 206 -8.88 6.96 -34.51
N ILE A 207 -9.26 7.28 -33.27
CA ILE A 207 -8.28 7.47 -32.19
C ILE A 207 -7.63 6.14 -31.79
N GLU A 208 -8.42 5.11 -31.51
CA GLU A 208 -7.95 3.86 -30.91
C GLU A 208 -7.26 2.93 -31.90
N ILE A 209 -7.73 2.89 -33.15
CA ILE A 209 -7.23 1.96 -34.16
C ILE A 209 -6.26 2.68 -35.09
N PHE A 210 -6.71 3.76 -35.74
CA PHE A 210 -5.88 4.41 -36.75
C PHE A 210 -4.77 5.25 -36.12
N TYR A 211 -5.08 6.31 -35.39
CA TYR A 211 -4.12 7.29 -34.88
C TYR A 211 -3.10 6.66 -33.92
N ASN A 212 -3.55 6.00 -32.85
CA ASN A 212 -2.65 5.47 -31.83
C ASN A 212 -1.87 4.24 -32.32
N ARG A 213 -2.47 3.34 -33.12
CA ARG A 213 -1.85 2.04 -33.46
C ARG A 213 -1.25 1.94 -34.86
N GLN A 214 -1.78 2.67 -35.85
CA GLN A 214 -1.39 2.50 -37.27
C GLN A 214 -0.73 3.76 -37.88
N ARG A 215 -1.13 4.95 -37.45
CA ARG A 215 -0.73 6.21 -38.07
C ARG A 215 0.74 6.48 -37.80
N ARG A 216 1.52 6.71 -38.85
CA ARG A 216 2.96 6.99 -38.76
C ARG A 216 3.23 8.45 -38.43
N HIS A 217 4.10 8.69 -37.46
CA HIS A 217 4.54 10.03 -37.05
C HIS A 217 6.02 10.25 -37.38
N SER A 218 6.34 11.29 -38.14
CA SER A 218 7.72 11.63 -38.48
C SER A 218 8.59 11.92 -37.25
N ARG A 219 8.00 12.57 -36.23
CA ARG A 219 8.64 12.84 -34.92
C ARG A 219 9.08 11.55 -34.21
N LEU A 220 8.40 10.42 -34.46
CA LEU A 220 8.69 9.14 -33.83
C LEU A 220 9.57 8.23 -34.70
N GLY A 221 10.15 8.75 -35.80
CA GLY A 221 10.88 7.92 -36.76
C GLY A 221 9.97 7.13 -37.71
N ASN A 222 8.79 7.67 -38.05
CA ASN A 222 7.79 7.07 -38.95
C ASN A 222 7.16 5.75 -38.47
N ILE A 223 7.11 5.54 -37.16
CA ILE A 223 6.28 4.49 -36.53
C ILE A 223 5.06 5.11 -35.84
N SER A 224 4.12 4.26 -35.40
CA SER A 224 2.93 4.70 -34.67
C SER A 224 3.22 5.00 -33.20
N PRO A 225 2.39 5.81 -32.52
CA PRO A 225 2.52 6.08 -31.08
C PRO A 225 2.65 4.81 -30.23
N ALA A 226 1.79 3.82 -30.48
CA ALA A 226 1.82 2.54 -29.76
C ALA A 226 3.11 1.75 -30.02
N ALA A 227 3.60 1.70 -31.27
CA ALA A 227 4.85 1.02 -31.62
C ALA A 227 6.06 1.71 -30.97
N PHE A 228 6.07 3.05 -30.92
CA PHE A 228 7.11 3.82 -30.25
C PHE A 228 7.11 3.56 -28.74
N ARG A 229 5.93 3.57 -28.09
CA ARG A 229 5.80 3.18 -26.68
C ARG A 229 6.30 1.76 -26.43
N GLY A 230 6.00 0.81 -27.33
CA GLY A 230 6.51 -0.56 -27.27
C GLY A 230 8.04 -0.60 -27.22
N LYS A 231 8.73 0.14 -28.11
CA LYS A 231 10.20 0.23 -28.11
C LYS A 231 10.77 0.78 -26.80
N ILE A 232 10.14 1.82 -26.23
CA ILE A 232 10.55 2.40 -24.94
C ILE A 232 10.36 1.39 -23.80
N SER A 233 9.31 0.57 -23.83
CA SER A 233 9.06 -0.45 -22.81
C SER A 233 10.14 -1.55 -22.80
N SER A 234 10.69 -1.89 -23.96
CA SER A 234 11.79 -2.87 -24.09
C SER A 234 13.08 -2.36 -23.44
N ASP A 235 13.48 -1.11 -23.71
CA ASP A 235 14.64 -0.47 -23.10
C ASP A 235 14.43 -0.14 -21.60
N GLY A 236 13.16 0.07 -21.22
CA GLY A 236 12.75 0.26 -19.83
C GLY A 236 12.79 -1.01 -18.98
N CYS A 237 12.58 -2.20 -19.58
CA CYS A 237 12.63 -3.50 -18.88
C CYS A 237 14.03 -3.77 -18.31
N LEU A 238 15.08 -3.51 -19.09
CA LEU A 238 16.48 -3.66 -18.67
C LEU A 238 16.84 -2.74 -17.49
N LYS A 239 16.36 -1.48 -17.48
CA LYS A 239 16.54 -0.57 -16.34
C LYS A 239 15.73 -0.99 -15.11
N LYS A 240 14.53 -1.53 -15.31
CA LYS A 240 13.65 -1.99 -14.22
C LYS A 240 14.16 -3.27 -13.56
N GLU A 241 14.75 -4.20 -14.33
CA GLU A 241 15.46 -5.36 -13.78
C GLU A 241 16.62 -4.91 -12.86
N GLN A 242 17.44 -3.96 -13.30
CA GLN A 242 18.52 -3.43 -12.45
C GLN A 242 17.99 -2.71 -11.20
N MET A 243 16.85 -2.01 -11.29
CA MET A 243 16.22 -1.35 -10.13
C MET A 243 15.79 -2.33 -9.03
N VAL A 244 15.28 -3.53 -9.38
CA VAL A 244 14.85 -4.51 -8.37
C VAL A 244 16.05 -5.05 -7.59
N VAL A 245 17.17 -5.36 -8.25
CA VAL A 245 18.40 -5.79 -7.55
C VAL A 245 19.01 -4.63 -6.76
N SER A 246 19.00 -3.40 -7.29
CA SER A 246 19.41 -2.21 -6.55
C SER A 246 18.54 -1.96 -5.30
N ALA A 247 17.23 -2.17 -5.37
CA ALA A 247 16.33 -2.09 -4.21
C ALA A 247 16.64 -3.17 -3.15
N ILE A 248 16.98 -4.38 -3.57
CA ILE A 248 17.44 -5.44 -2.66
C ILE A 248 18.79 -5.06 -2.02
N ALA A 249 19.74 -4.58 -2.84
CA ALA A 249 21.11 -4.27 -2.42
C ALA A 249 21.22 -2.99 -1.56
N SER A 250 20.33 -2.01 -1.79
CA SER A 250 20.24 -0.76 -1.01
C SER A 250 19.64 -0.96 0.38
N THR A 251 19.09 -2.14 0.68
CA THR A 251 18.77 -2.51 2.05
C THR A 251 20.10 -2.64 2.80
N PRO A 252 20.39 -1.84 3.85
CA PRO A 252 21.72 -1.72 4.45
C PRO A 252 22.29 -3.03 5.04
N GLN A 253 21.47 -4.08 5.11
CA GLN A 253 21.85 -5.42 5.57
C GLN A 253 22.01 -6.46 4.43
N LEU A 254 21.85 -6.11 3.15
CA LEU A 254 21.85 -7.05 2.00
C LEU A 254 22.72 -6.64 0.78
N PRO A 255 23.92 -6.05 0.94
CA PRO A 255 24.73 -5.58 -0.21
C PRO A 255 25.31 -6.69 -1.10
N MET A 256 24.98 -7.97 -0.88
CA MET A 256 25.73 -9.12 -1.40
C MET A 256 25.32 -9.59 -2.79
N LEU A 257 24.17 -9.14 -3.32
CA LEU A 257 23.71 -9.51 -4.67
C LEU A 257 24.26 -8.59 -5.78
N GLY A 258 24.87 -7.47 -5.41
CA GLY A 258 25.47 -6.48 -6.31
C GLY A 258 24.45 -5.54 -6.97
N GLU A 259 24.59 -4.23 -6.77
CA GLU A 259 23.59 -3.22 -7.20
C GLU A 259 23.31 -3.16 -8.71
N LYS A 260 24.24 -3.64 -9.54
CA LYS A 260 24.17 -3.57 -11.01
C LYS A 260 23.83 -4.90 -11.67
N ARG A 261 23.65 -5.97 -10.89
CA ARG A 261 23.36 -7.31 -11.41
C ARG A 261 21.89 -7.36 -11.86
N LEU A 262 21.60 -8.11 -12.94
CA LEU A 262 20.22 -8.29 -13.43
C LEU A 262 19.48 -9.28 -12.52
N VAL A 263 18.19 -9.05 -12.23
CA VAL A 263 17.36 -9.98 -11.42
C VAL A 263 17.35 -11.37 -12.05
N SER A 264 17.26 -11.41 -13.37
CA SER A 264 17.25 -12.62 -14.20
C SER A 264 18.52 -13.46 -14.06
N SER A 265 19.63 -12.88 -13.58
CA SER A 265 20.92 -13.56 -13.40
C SER A 265 21.16 -14.11 -11.99
N VAL A 266 20.25 -13.88 -11.04
CA VAL A 266 20.38 -14.35 -9.66
C VAL A 266 19.91 -15.80 -9.56
N THR A 267 20.79 -16.68 -9.09
CA THR A 267 20.50 -18.11 -8.97
C THR A 267 20.15 -18.51 -7.53
N LYS A 268 19.74 -19.77 -7.35
CA LYS A 268 19.46 -20.34 -6.03
C LYS A 268 20.72 -20.39 -5.15
N GLU A 269 21.89 -20.63 -5.75
CA GLU A 269 23.18 -20.68 -5.08
C GLU A 269 23.55 -19.31 -4.48
N ASP A 270 23.29 -18.23 -5.21
CA ASP A 270 23.48 -16.85 -4.71
C ASP A 270 22.61 -16.62 -3.46
N LEU A 271 21.37 -17.09 -3.45
CA LEU A 271 20.46 -16.96 -2.31
C LEU A 271 20.89 -17.80 -1.10
N LEU A 272 21.48 -18.97 -1.34
CA LEU A 272 22.07 -19.81 -0.28
C LEU A 272 23.31 -19.14 0.32
N PHE A 273 24.13 -18.47 -0.50
CA PHE A 273 25.23 -17.65 -0.02
C PHE A 273 24.74 -16.50 0.86
N VAL A 274 23.73 -15.76 0.41
CA VAL A 274 23.09 -14.69 1.22
C VAL A 274 22.57 -15.24 2.55
N ARG A 275 21.90 -16.39 2.54
CA ARG A 275 21.40 -17.04 3.76
C ARG A 275 22.52 -17.40 4.72
N ARG A 276 23.61 -17.99 4.22
CA ARG A 276 24.80 -18.33 5.03
C ARG A 276 25.41 -17.08 5.63
N ASP A 277 25.62 -16.04 4.83
CA ASP A 277 26.20 -14.79 5.32
C ASP A 277 25.31 -14.11 6.36
N LEU A 278 23.98 -14.13 6.19
CA LEU A 278 23.07 -13.63 7.22
C LEU A 278 23.20 -14.39 8.55
N LEU A 279 23.50 -15.69 8.51
CA LEU A 279 23.70 -16.53 9.69
C LEU A 279 25.08 -16.37 10.33
N THR A 280 26.15 -16.20 9.55
CA THR A 280 27.53 -16.27 10.05
C THR A 280 28.34 -14.99 9.88
N GLY A 281 27.88 -14.07 9.04
CA GLY A 281 28.54 -12.80 8.73
C GLY A 281 28.30 -11.73 9.79
N TYR A 282 28.97 -10.60 9.64
CA TYR A 282 28.83 -9.48 10.57
C TYR A 282 27.63 -8.60 10.20
N GLN A 283 27.02 -7.98 11.22
CA GLN A 283 25.89 -7.08 11.00
C GLN A 283 26.41 -5.66 10.71
N LYS A 284 25.98 -5.06 9.59
CA LYS A 284 26.17 -3.61 9.37
C LYS A 284 25.07 -2.84 10.07
N LEU A 285 25.45 -1.95 10.98
CA LEU A 285 24.56 -1.04 11.69
C LEU A 285 24.15 0.13 10.78
N SER A 286 23.06 0.80 11.12
CA SER A 286 22.52 1.95 10.35
C SER A 286 23.50 3.13 10.24
N ASN A 287 24.48 3.22 11.13
CA ASN A 287 25.56 4.21 11.12
C ASN A 287 26.80 3.76 10.32
N GLY A 288 26.70 2.67 9.55
CA GLY A 288 27.81 2.10 8.77
C GLY A 288 28.81 1.28 9.56
N LYS A 289 28.73 1.26 10.91
CA LYS A 289 29.64 0.47 11.74
C LYS A 289 29.31 -1.02 11.68
N ILE A 290 30.34 -1.86 11.72
CA ILE A 290 30.20 -3.31 11.81
C ILE A 290 29.97 -3.67 13.28
N SER A 291 28.90 -4.42 13.56
CA SER A 291 28.60 -4.94 14.89
C SER A 291 29.65 -5.96 15.31
N SER A 292 30.03 -5.94 16.59
CA SER A 292 30.87 -6.98 17.21
C SER A 292 30.16 -8.34 17.30
N ILE A 293 28.83 -8.36 17.15
CA ILE A 293 28.02 -9.58 17.23
C ILE A 293 27.98 -10.25 15.85
N LYS A 294 28.54 -11.47 15.79
CA LYS A 294 28.56 -12.30 14.58
C LYS A 294 27.22 -13.03 14.40
N GLY A 295 26.69 -13.02 13.18
CA GLY A 295 25.47 -13.74 12.81
C GLY A 295 24.17 -13.09 13.26
N ARG A 296 23.05 -13.59 12.72
CA ARG A 296 21.68 -13.15 13.06
C ARG A 296 20.84 -14.33 13.54
N SER A 297 19.80 -14.04 14.32
CA SER A 297 18.85 -15.07 14.75
C SER A 297 18.16 -15.71 13.53
N VAL A 298 17.83 -17.00 13.62
CA VAL A 298 17.09 -17.73 12.58
C VAL A 298 15.79 -17.02 12.18
N VAL A 299 15.11 -16.40 13.16
CA VAL A 299 13.87 -15.64 12.91
C VAL A 299 14.14 -14.43 12.02
N THR A 300 15.21 -13.69 12.33
CA THR A 300 15.65 -12.52 11.56
C THR A 300 16.10 -12.92 10.15
N VAL A 301 16.86 -14.01 10.01
CA VAL A 301 17.29 -14.52 8.69
C VAL A 301 16.08 -14.89 7.84
N ASN A 302 15.14 -15.66 8.40
CA ASN A 302 13.91 -16.02 7.70
C ASN A 302 13.10 -14.77 7.28
N TYR A 303 13.03 -13.74 8.11
CA TYR A 303 12.37 -12.48 7.75
C TYR A 303 13.01 -11.84 6.51
N TYR A 304 14.34 -11.69 6.48
CA TYR A 304 15.04 -11.16 5.31
C TYR A 304 14.81 -12.04 4.07
N MET A 305 14.93 -13.37 4.21
CA MET A 305 14.71 -14.29 3.10
C MET A 305 13.28 -14.20 2.55
N THR A 306 12.26 -14.06 3.40
CA THR A 306 10.86 -13.88 2.96
C THR A 306 10.66 -12.54 2.25
N THR A 307 11.27 -11.46 2.73
CA THR A 307 11.19 -10.15 2.07
C THR A 307 11.81 -10.20 0.68
N ILE A 308 13.01 -10.80 0.54
CA ILE A 308 13.68 -10.96 -0.76
C ILE A 308 12.84 -11.86 -1.67
N ALA A 309 12.28 -12.96 -1.15
CA ALA A 309 11.40 -13.84 -1.91
C ALA A 309 10.19 -13.10 -2.50
N GLY A 310 9.58 -12.19 -1.73
CA GLY A 310 8.49 -11.34 -2.20
C GLY A 310 8.91 -10.36 -3.30
N MET A 311 10.13 -9.82 -3.24
CA MET A 311 10.69 -8.97 -4.29
C MET A 311 10.92 -9.75 -5.60
N PHE A 312 11.44 -10.98 -5.52
CA PHE A 312 11.56 -11.86 -6.70
C PHE A 312 10.22 -12.37 -7.21
N GLN A 313 9.23 -12.56 -6.33
CA GLN A 313 7.88 -12.89 -6.74
C GLN A 313 7.26 -11.75 -7.54
N PHE A 314 7.36 -10.51 -7.03
CA PHE A 314 6.98 -9.31 -7.78
C PHE A 314 7.73 -9.23 -9.12
N ALA A 315 9.03 -9.58 -9.14
CA ALA A 315 9.81 -9.58 -10.36
C ALA A 315 9.25 -10.56 -11.40
N THR A 316 8.88 -11.77 -10.96
CA THR A 316 8.30 -12.83 -11.79
C THR A 316 6.91 -12.44 -12.30
N ASP A 317 6.04 -11.95 -11.42
CA ASP A 317 4.65 -11.59 -11.75
C ASP A 317 4.56 -10.47 -12.80
N ASN A 318 5.60 -9.63 -12.89
CA ASN A 318 5.70 -8.53 -13.85
C ASN A 318 6.61 -8.86 -15.05
N GLY A 319 7.06 -10.12 -15.19
CA GLY A 319 7.83 -10.58 -16.35
C GLY A 319 9.30 -10.17 -16.39
N TYR A 320 9.87 -9.71 -15.28
CA TYR A 320 11.30 -9.35 -15.19
C TYR A 320 12.22 -10.58 -15.02
N THR A 321 11.66 -11.73 -14.62
CA THR A 321 12.36 -13.02 -14.59
C THR A 321 11.44 -14.12 -15.09
N SER A 322 12.01 -15.21 -15.61
CA SER A 322 11.25 -16.40 -16.02
C SER A 322 10.70 -17.21 -14.83
N GLY A 323 11.22 -16.99 -13.63
CA GLY A 323 10.78 -17.67 -12.42
C GLY A 323 11.42 -17.13 -11.14
N ASN A 324 10.85 -17.52 -10.01
CA ASN A 324 11.33 -17.11 -8.69
C ASN A 324 12.44 -18.07 -8.21
N PRO A 325 13.70 -17.62 -8.02
CA PRO A 325 14.81 -18.45 -7.56
C PRO A 325 14.63 -18.98 -6.12
N PHE A 326 13.64 -18.48 -5.37
CA PHE A 326 13.24 -19.02 -4.07
C PHE A 326 12.41 -20.31 -4.14
N ASN A 327 11.97 -20.73 -5.33
CA ASN A 327 11.24 -21.98 -5.48
C ASN A 327 12.08 -23.17 -4.95
N GLY A 328 11.51 -23.89 -3.98
CA GLY A 328 12.18 -25.00 -3.28
C GLY A 328 13.22 -24.59 -2.23
N LEU A 329 13.29 -23.32 -1.80
CA LEU A 329 14.05 -22.89 -0.62
C LEU A 329 13.16 -22.86 0.62
N THR A 330 13.27 -23.87 1.48
CA THR A 330 12.52 -23.89 2.74
C THR A 330 13.08 -22.89 3.77
N PRO A 331 12.24 -22.30 4.63
CA PRO A 331 12.68 -21.52 5.77
C PRO A 331 13.54 -22.36 6.72
N LEU A 332 14.46 -21.71 7.42
CA LEU A 332 15.27 -22.33 8.46
C LEU A 332 14.38 -22.74 9.65
N LYS A 333 14.60 -23.93 10.20
CA LYS A 333 13.89 -24.43 11.39
C LYS A 333 14.17 -23.52 12.58
N LYS A 334 13.11 -23.02 13.21
CA LYS A 334 13.20 -22.21 14.43
C LYS A 334 13.25 -23.15 15.63
N SER A 335 14.15 -22.90 16.58
CA SER A 335 14.05 -23.54 17.89
C SER A 335 12.75 -23.09 18.58
N LYS A 336 12.09 -24.02 19.28
CA LYS A 336 10.97 -23.67 20.15
C LYS A 336 11.55 -22.89 21.34
N ILE A 337 11.01 -21.72 21.62
CA ILE A 337 11.38 -20.95 22.81
C ILE A 337 10.53 -21.49 23.95
N GLU A 338 11.17 -22.07 24.95
CA GLU A 338 10.48 -22.51 26.16
C GLU A 338 10.09 -21.31 27.02
N PRO A 339 8.85 -21.27 27.55
CA PRO A 339 8.42 -20.21 28.45
C PRO A 339 9.20 -20.27 29.75
N ASP A 340 9.41 -19.11 30.36
CA ASP A 340 10.28 -18.94 31.51
C ASP A 340 9.53 -18.22 32.66
N PRO A 341 8.49 -18.86 33.23
CA PRO A 341 7.58 -18.23 34.17
C PRO A 341 8.27 -17.92 35.50
N LEU A 342 7.74 -16.91 36.21
CA LEU A 342 8.13 -16.67 37.60
C LEU A 342 7.57 -17.79 38.48
N THR A 343 8.36 -18.28 39.44
CA THR A 343 7.82 -19.08 40.54
C THR A 343 7.03 -18.18 41.50
N ARG A 344 6.25 -18.79 42.40
CA ARG A 344 5.49 -18.04 43.42
C ARG A 344 6.41 -17.18 44.29
N ASP A 345 7.53 -17.74 44.75
CA ASP A 345 8.50 -17.05 45.60
C ASP A 345 9.26 -15.95 44.84
N GLU A 346 9.62 -16.21 43.58
CA GLU A 346 10.21 -15.18 42.72
C GLU A 346 9.24 -14.02 42.51
N PHE A 347 7.94 -14.30 42.34
CA PHE A 347 6.92 -13.28 42.17
C PHE A 347 6.69 -12.45 43.44
N ILE A 348 6.69 -13.07 44.62
CA ILE A 348 6.59 -12.35 45.90
C ILE A 348 7.76 -11.37 46.04
N ARG A 349 9.00 -11.85 45.89
CA ARG A 349 10.20 -11.00 45.92
C ARG A 349 10.17 -9.89 44.86
N PHE A 350 9.67 -10.20 43.68
CA PHE A 350 9.50 -9.22 42.61
C PHE A 350 8.54 -8.10 43.01
N ILE A 351 7.39 -8.42 43.61
CA ILE A 351 6.40 -7.43 44.07
C ILE A 351 6.93 -6.62 45.25
N GLU A 352 7.61 -7.25 46.20
CA GLU A 352 8.24 -6.57 47.34
C GLU A 352 9.32 -5.57 46.90
N ALA A 353 10.08 -5.90 45.85
CA ALA A 353 11.09 -5.02 45.27
C ALA A 353 10.50 -3.82 44.49
N CYS A 354 9.18 -3.69 44.35
CA CYS A 354 8.52 -2.54 43.74
C CYS A 354 8.42 -1.35 44.71
N ARG A 355 8.92 -0.18 44.29
CA ARG A 355 9.00 1.02 45.15
C ARG A 355 7.67 1.74 45.40
N HIS A 356 6.68 1.56 44.54
CA HIS A 356 5.42 2.31 44.59
C HIS A 356 4.23 1.37 44.42
N GLN A 357 3.12 1.64 45.13
CA GLN A 357 1.93 0.80 45.12
C GLN A 357 1.35 0.60 43.70
N GLN A 358 1.23 1.67 42.91
CA GLN A 358 0.86 1.56 41.49
C GLN A 358 1.74 0.58 40.68
N THR A 359 3.05 0.50 40.97
CA THR A 359 3.94 -0.43 40.25
C THR A 359 3.67 -1.87 40.66
N LYS A 360 3.37 -2.12 41.94
CA LYS A 360 2.92 -3.42 42.44
C LYS A 360 1.62 -3.83 41.75
N ASN A 361 0.61 -2.96 41.81
CA ASN A 361 -0.70 -3.21 41.21
C ASN A 361 -0.58 -3.51 39.70
N LEU A 362 0.22 -2.73 38.96
CA LEU A 362 0.45 -2.95 37.53
C LEU A 362 0.96 -4.36 37.23
N TRP A 363 1.98 -4.84 37.96
CA TRP A 363 2.54 -6.16 37.72
C TRP A 363 1.68 -7.31 38.26
N ILE A 364 0.92 -7.09 39.33
CA ILE A 364 -0.10 -8.04 39.81
C ILE A 364 -1.15 -8.24 38.71
N ILE A 365 -1.69 -7.16 38.15
CA ILE A 365 -2.64 -7.27 37.04
C ILE A 365 -2.00 -7.97 35.84
N ALA A 366 -0.77 -7.60 35.46
CA ALA A 366 -0.10 -8.22 34.32
C ALA A 366 0.07 -9.75 34.47
N VAL A 367 0.37 -10.24 35.67
CA VAL A 367 0.59 -11.68 35.96
C VAL A 367 -0.70 -12.44 36.18
N TYR A 368 -1.71 -11.86 36.83
CA TYR A 368 -2.97 -12.57 37.12
C TYR A 368 -4.04 -12.47 36.03
N THR A 369 -3.83 -11.67 34.99
CA THR A 369 -4.75 -11.55 33.85
C THR A 369 -4.13 -12.00 32.52
N GLY A 370 -2.79 -12.08 32.46
CA GLY A 370 -2.07 -12.38 31.24
C GLY A 370 -2.27 -11.37 30.10
N ILE A 371 -2.75 -10.15 30.37
CA ILE A 371 -2.99 -9.11 29.35
C ILE A 371 -1.69 -8.72 28.63
N ARG A 372 -1.75 -8.37 27.34
CA ARG A 372 -0.56 -7.88 26.62
C ARG A 372 -0.17 -6.50 27.15
N HIS A 373 1.12 -6.22 27.21
CA HIS A 373 1.62 -4.95 27.74
C HIS A 373 1.06 -3.69 27.06
N GLY A 374 0.82 -3.72 25.75
CA GLY A 374 0.17 -2.61 25.04
C GLY A 374 -1.30 -2.44 25.41
N GLU A 375 -2.01 -3.54 25.68
CA GLU A 375 -3.40 -3.54 26.18
C GLU A 375 -3.42 -3.03 27.63
N LEU A 376 -2.49 -3.49 28.47
CA LEU A 376 -2.36 -3.12 29.89
C LEU A 376 -2.14 -1.61 30.09
N VAL A 377 -1.20 -1.01 29.38
CA VAL A 377 -0.93 0.44 29.52
C VAL A 377 -2.03 1.30 28.90
N SER A 378 -2.85 0.72 28.02
CA SER A 378 -4.01 1.41 27.47
C SER A 378 -5.24 1.28 28.36
N LEU A 379 -5.27 0.39 29.34
CA LEU A 379 -6.48 0.10 30.10
C LEU A 379 -7.06 1.33 30.80
N ALA A 380 -8.38 1.52 30.66
CA ALA A 380 -9.10 2.62 31.29
C ALA A 380 -10.16 2.08 32.27
N TRP A 381 -10.56 2.89 33.26
CA TRP A 381 -11.56 2.50 34.24
C TRP A 381 -12.93 2.19 33.60
N GLU A 382 -13.23 2.83 32.47
CA GLU A 382 -14.43 2.56 31.66
C GLU A 382 -14.44 1.15 31.04
N ASP A 383 -13.31 0.44 31.03
CA ASP A 383 -13.20 -0.94 30.55
C ASP A 383 -13.40 -1.99 31.66
N ILE A 384 -13.47 -1.57 32.93
CA ILE A 384 -13.45 -2.47 34.08
C ILE A 384 -14.80 -2.45 34.78
N ASP A 385 -15.37 -3.64 35.00
CA ASP A 385 -16.52 -3.83 35.87
C ASP A 385 -16.09 -4.61 37.12
N LEU A 386 -15.89 -3.90 38.23
CA LEU A 386 -15.49 -4.49 39.52
C LEU A 386 -16.61 -5.32 40.16
N LYS A 387 -17.89 -5.08 39.82
CA LYS A 387 -19.03 -5.86 40.33
C LYS A 387 -19.13 -7.18 39.59
N ALA A 388 -19.10 -7.14 38.26
CA ALA A 388 -19.08 -8.33 37.42
C ALA A 388 -17.72 -9.06 37.44
N ARG A 389 -16.68 -8.43 38.04
CA ARG A 389 -15.30 -8.94 38.10
C ARG A 389 -14.73 -9.19 36.72
N THR A 390 -14.92 -8.24 35.81
CA THR A 390 -14.45 -8.36 34.43
C THR A 390 -13.68 -7.15 33.92
N ILE A 391 -12.80 -7.39 32.94
CA ILE A 391 -12.11 -6.36 32.15
C ILE A 391 -12.42 -6.59 30.67
N THR A 392 -12.85 -5.54 29.97
CA THR A 392 -13.08 -5.58 28.52
C THR A 392 -11.89 -4.99 27.76
N ILE A 393 -11.18 -5.79 26.97
CA ILE A 393 -10.02 -5.30 26.22
C ILE A 393 -10.45 -4.61 24.93
N ARG A 394 -10.50 -3.27 24.94
CA ARG A 394 -10.92 -2.47 23.77
C ARG A 394 -9.78 -1.95 22.93
N ARG A 395 -8.60 -1.76 23.52
CA ARG A 395 -7.51 -0.96 22.94
C ARG A 395 -6.15 -1.60 23.20
N ASN A 396 -5.18 -1.17 22.40
CA ASN A 396 -3.77 -1.54 22.48
C ASN A 396 -2.91 -0.32 22.10
N TYR A 397 -1.95 0.02 22.94
CA TYR A 397 -0.96 1.06 22.67
C TYR A 397 0.28 0.48 21.98
N THR A 398 0.60 1.02 20.80
CA THR A 398 1.70 0.53 19.97
C THR A 398 3.03 1.22 20.29
N LYS A 399 4.14 0.62 19.83
CA LYS A 399 5.47 1.24 19.94
C LYS A 399 5.61 2.55 19.15
N LEU A 400 4.79 2.74 18.12
CA LEU A 400 4.75 3.96 17.31
C LEU A 400 4.02 5.11 18.03
N GLY A 401 3.50 4.87 19.24
CA GLY A 401 2.81 5.88 20.04
C GLY A 401 1.33 6.03 19.74
N GLU A 402 0.74 5.07 19.03
CA GLU A 402 -0.64 5.12 18.55
C GLU A 402 -1.54 4.12 19.28
N PHE A 403 -2.80 4.49 19.51
CA PHE A 403 -3.83 3.57 19.99
C PHE A 403 -4.48 2.86 18.80
N THR A 404 -4.59 1.54 18.93
CA THR A 404 -5.17 0.64 17.92
C THR A 404 -6.06 -0.38 18.61
N PRO A 405 -7.03 -1.01 17.92
CA PRO A 405 -7.64 -2.23 18.40
C PRO A 405 -6.59 -3.33 18.62
N PRO A 406 -6.86 -4.32 19.49
CA PRO A 406 -6.03 -5.50 19.60
C PRO A 406 -5.75 -6.17 18.25
N LYS A 407 -4.57 -6.80 18.16
CA LYS A 407 -4.03 -7.36 16.91
C LYS A 407 -4.94 -8.42 16.24
N THR A 408 -5.74 -9.13 17.02
CA THR A 408 -6.64 -10.20 16.55
C THR A 408 -8.09 -9.79 16.76
N ASP A 409 -9.01 -10.18 15.87
CA ASP A 409 -10.46 -9.93 16.06
C ASP A 409 -10.95 -10.56 17.35
N ALA A 410 -10.57 -11.81 17.62
CA ALA A 410 -10.80 -12.48 18.90
C ALA A 410 -10.17 -11.76 20.11
N GLY A 411 -9.24 -10.83 19.87
CA GLY A 411 -8.62 -10.00 20.88
C GLY A 411 -9.41 -8.74 21.22
N THR A 412 -10.20 -8.23 20.28
CA THR A 412 -10.96 -6.97 20.38
C THR A 412 -12.29 -7.21 21.09
N GLY A 413 -12.55 -6.48 22.17
CA GLY A 413 -13.78 -6.60 22.92
C GLY A 413 -13.88 -7.88 23.76
N ARG A 414 -12.79 -8.63 23.91
CA ARG A 414 -12.77 -9.82 24.76
C ARG A 414 -12.90 -9.44 26.23
N THR A 415 -13.62 -10.27 26.97
CA THR A 415 -13.84 -10.13 28.41
C THR A 415 -12.87 -11.03 29.16
N ILE A 416 -12.13 -10.43 30.09
CA ILE A 416 -11.21 -11.11 31.01
C ILE A 416 -11.90 -11.23 32.35
N HIS A 417 -11.90 -12.43 32.92
CA HIS A 417 -12.50 -12.71 34.22
C HIS A 417 -11.43 -12.60 35.31
N LEU A 418 -11.72 -11.82 36.35
CA LEU A 418 -10.74 -11.47 37.37
C LEU A 418 -10.75 -12.45 38.54
N VAL A 419 -9.56 -12.93 38.89
CA VAL A 419 -9.30 -13.65 40.14
C VAL A 419 -9.11 -12.68 41.30
N GLN A 420 -9.29 -13.15 42.53
CA GLN A 420 -9.28 -12.30 43.74
C GLN A 420 -8.03 -11.40 43.87
N PRO A 421 -6.79 -11.89 43.66
CA PRO A 421 -5.61 -11.02 43.71
C PRO A 421 -5.63 -9.86 42.71
N ALA A 422 -6.23 -10.07 41.53
CA ALA A 422 -6.37 -9.00 40.53
C ALA A 422 -7.43 -7.98 40.95
N ILE A 423 -8.53 -8.43 41.57
CA ILE A 423 -9.57 -7.54 42.10
C ILE A 423 -9.01 -6.65 43.19
N ASP A 424 -8.25 -7.23 44.13
CA ASP A 424 -7.68 -6.48 45.26
C ASP A 424 -6.67 -5.44 44.78
N ALA A 425 -5.83 -5.79 43.79
CA ALA A 425 -4.93 -4.84 43.15
C ALA A 425 -5.66 -3.72 42.39
N LEU A 426 -6.79 -4.01 41.73
CA LEU A 426 -7.61 -2.98 41.09
C LEU A 426 -8.30 -2.07 42.11
N LYS A 427 -8.81 -2.61 43.22
CA LYS A 427 -9.40 -1.80 44.30
C LYS A 427 -8.35 -0.84 44.88
N SER A 428 -7.16 -1.35 45.21
CA SER A 428 -6.03 -0.51 45.63
C SER A 428 -5.64 0.52 44.57
N GLN A 429 -5.74 0.17 43.28
CA GLN A 429 -5.42 1.09 42.18
C GLN A 429 -6.49 2.18 41.98
N ALA A 430 -7.75 1.86 42.27
CA ALA A 430 -8.89 2.76 42.13
C ALA A 430 -8.75 3.98 43.03
N GLU A 431 -8.27 3.78 44.26
CA GLU A 431 -7.98 4.85 45.23
C GLU A 431 -7.02 5.92 44.67
N MET A 432 -6.11 5.55 43.77
CA MET A 432 -5.12 6.47 43.20
C MET A 432 -5.55 7.14 41.89
N THR A 433 -6.39 6.48 41.07
CA THR A 433 -6.56 6.89 39.66
C THR A 433 -8.00 6.89 39.16
N MET A 434 -8.96 6.33 39.90
CA MET A 434 -10.36 6.20 39.43
C MET A 434 -11.05 7.55 39.24
N LEU A 435 -10.75 8.51 40.13
CA LEU A 435 -11.24 9.90 40.04
C LEU A 435 -10.27 10.82 39.27
N GLY A 436 -9.37 10.24 38.48
CA GLY A 436 -8.40 10.98 37.68
C GLY A 436 -9.03 11.74 36.52
N LYS A 437 -8.22 12.58 35.86
CA LYS A 437 -8.66 13.32 34.66
C LYS A 437 -9.00 12.35 33.52
N GLN A 438 -10.16 12.54 32.91
CA GLN A 438 -10.54 11.81 31.71
C GLN A 438 -9.85 12.43 30.47
N HIS A 439 -9.34 11.58 29.58
CA HIS A 439 -8.64 11.97 28.37
C HIS A 439 -9.34 11.42 27.13
N SER A 440 -9.52 12.25 26.10
CA SER A 440 -9.96 11.79 24.79
C SER A 440 -8.77 11.25 24.01
N VAL A 441 -8.82 9.98 23.62
CA VAL A 441 -7.78 9.34 22.80
C VAL A 441 -8.35 8.90 21.46
N GLU A 442 -7.60 9.19 20.40
CA GLU A 442 -7.91 8.72 19.06
C GLU A 442 -7.40 7.29 18.89
N VAL A 443 -8.32 6.37 18.60
CA VAL A 443 -8.05 4.96 18.33
C VAL A 443 -8.16 4.73 16.82
N LYS A 444 -7.01 4.46 16.18
CA LYS A 444 -6.94 4.17 14.75
C LYS A 444 -7.53 2.79 14.50
N GLN A 445 -8.61 2.74 13.73
CA GLN A 445 -9.27 1.50 13.35
C GLN A 445 -8.43 0.74 12.31
N ARG A 446 -8.83 -0.51 12.03
CA ARG A 446 -8.10 -1.37 11.08
C ARG A 446 -8.18 -0.90 9.64
N GLU A 447 -9.25 -0.20 9.30
CA GLU A 447 -9.42 0.39 7.98
C GLU A 447 -8.68 1.72 7.90
N TYR A 448 -7.97 1.92 6.79
CA TYR A 448 -7.17 3.12 6.57
C TYR A 448 -8.03 4.38 6.65
N GLY A 449 -7.56 5.38 7.41
CA GLY A 449 -8.24 6.66 7.58
C GLY A 449 -9.45 6.66 8.51
N ARG A 450 -9.83 5.52 9.10
CA ARG A 450 -10.89 5.47 10.13
C ARG A 450 -10.29 5.54 11.53
N SER A 451 -10.83 6.44 12.36
CA SER A 451 -10.50 6.52 13.78
C SER A 451 -11.76 6.75 14.63
N THR A 452 -11.72 6.29 15.88
CA THR A 452 -12.78 6.53 16.86
C THR A 452 -12.18 7.20 18.09
N VAL A 453 -12.92 8.14 18.69
CA VAL A 453 -12.49 8.79 19.92
C VAL A 453 -13.03 8.01 21.11
N HIS A 454 -12.12 7.58 22.00
CA HIS A 454 -12.47 6.93 23.26
C HIS A 454 -12.18 7.90 24.39
N LYS A 455 -13.12 8.05 25.32
CA LYS A 455 -12.90 8.76 26.58
C LYS A 455 -12.31 7.77 27.58
N CYS A 456 -11.13 8.08 28.09
CA CYS A 456 -10.34 7.16 28.90
C CYS A 456 -9.84 7.84 30.17
N THR A 457 -10.25 7.27 31.30
CA THR A 457 -9.63 7.52 32.59
C THR A 457 -8.63 6.39 32.83
N PHE A 458 -7.34 6.63 32.58
CA PHE A 458 -6.34 5.57 32.56
C PHE A 458 -6.14 4.93 33.94
N VAL A 459 -6.14 3.59 33.99
CA VAL A 459 -5.93 2.82 35.22
C VAL A 459 -4.53 3.02 35.78
N PHE A 460 -3.53 3.13 34.89
CA PHE A 460 -2.14 3.35 35.28
C PHE A 460 -1.62 4.63 34.66
N SER A 461 -1.31 5.62 35.49
CA SER A 461 -0.81 6.92 35.05
C SER A 461 0.58 7.21 35.62
N PRO A 462 1.59 7.54 34.79
CA PRO A 462 2.92 7.87 35.30
C PRO A 462 2.93 9.16 36.14
N GLN A 463 1.90 10.01 36.00
CA GLN A 463 1.73 11.25 36.77
C GLN A 463 1.58 11.00 38.27
N VAL A 464 1.09 9.83 38.67
CA VAL A 464 0.96 9.41 40.07
C VAL A 464 2.34 9.22 40.72
N ILE A 465 3.35 8.76 39.96
CA ILE A 465 4.68 8.42 40.50
C ILE A 465 5.69 9.56 40.31
N LYS A 466 5.57 10.34 39.22
CA LYS A 466 6.52 11.41 38.88
C LYS A 466 5.79 12.74 38.75
N GLN A 467 5.91 13.62 39.75
CA GLN A 467 5.45 15.03 39.73
C GLN A 467 6.33 15.93 38.82
N ARG A 468 6.72 15.49 37.62
CA ARG A 468 7.39 16.36 36.63
C ARG A 468 6.39 16.75 35.53
N GLN A 469 6.43 18.02 35.13
CA GLN A 469 5.56 18.67 34.11
C GLN A 469 5.51 17.96 32.73
N PHE A 470 6.34 16.94 32.47
CA PHE A 470 6.50 16.31 31.15
C PHE A 470 6.01 14.83 31.08
N SER A 471 5.20 14.37 32.01
CA SER A 471 4.65 12.99 31.97
C SER A 471 3.26 12.95 31.31
N GLY A 472 3.13 12.13 30.27
CA GLY A 472 1.84 11.89 29.58
C GLY A 472 0.83 11.14 30.46
N PRO A 473 -0.44 11.06 30.04
CA PRO A 473 -1.53 10.52 30.89
C PRO A 473 -1.52 8.99 31.04
N HIS A 474 -0.68 8.27 30.28
CA HIS A 474 -0.55 6.81 30.30
C HIS A 474 0.91 6.39 30.12
N TYR A 475 1.22 5.15 30.47
CA TYR A 475 2.57 4.60 30.29
C TYR A 475 2.87 4.26 28.83
N LYS A 476 4.12 4.47 28.41
CA LYS A 476 4.65 3.85 27.19
C LYS A 476 5.03 2.40 27.49
N VAL A 477 4.88 1.51 26.50
CA VAL A 477 5.22 0.07 26.64
C VAL A 477 6.70 -0.13 26.99
N ASP A 478 7.60 0.68 26.45
CA ASP A 478 9.03 0.54 26.77
C ASP A 478 9.34 0.98 28.22
N SER A 479 8.60 1.94 28.77
CA SER A 479 8.77 2.39 30.17
C SER A 479 8.42 1.28 31.18
N ILE A 480 7.40 0.46 30.91
CA ILE A 480 7.09 -0.69 31.77
C ILE A 480 8.13 -1.81 31.58
N ARG A 481 8.73 -1.96 30.40
CA ARG A 481 9.83 -2.92 30.19
C ARG A 481 11.06 -2.54 31.01
N GLU A 482 11.42 -1.26 31.05
CA GLU A 482 12.54 -0.76 31.86
C GLU A 482 12.28 -0.94 33.37
N SER A 483 11.03 -0.73 33.81
CA SER A 483 10.66 -0.95 35.21
C SER A 483 10.84 -2.41 35.61
N TRP A 484 10.41 -3.36 34.78
CA TRP A 484 10.61 -4.80 34.99
C TRP A 484 12.07 -5.17 35.22
N THR A 485 12.96 -4.75 34.30
CA THR A 485 14.40 -5.04 34.39
C THR A 485 15.00 -4.48 35.68
N SER A 486 14.59 -3.26 36.04
CA SER A 486 15.04 -2.60 37.27
C SER A 486 14.54 -3.34 38.53
N ILE A 487 13.30 -3.84 38.52
CA ILE A 487 12.73 -4.61 39.63
C ILE A 487 13.43 -5.96 39.78
N LEU A 488 13.65 -6.70 38.68
CA LEU A 488 14.38 -7.97 38.72
C LEU A 488 15.76 -7.81 39.36
N LYS A 489 16.51 -6.76 38.96
CA LYS A 489 17.82 -6.46 39.52
C LYS A 489 17.74 -6.19 41.03
N ARG A 490 16.75 -5.41 41.49
CA ARG A 490 16.53 -5.14 42.92
C ARG A 490 16.11 -6.37 43.71
N ALA A 491 15.32 -7.25 43.12
CA ALA A 491 14.84 -8.48 43.74
C ALA A 491 15.90 -9.61 43.78
N GLY A 492 17.09 -9.39 43.22
CA GLY A 492 18.12 -10.43 43.08
C GLY A 492 17.67 -11.57 42.16
N LEU A 493 16.82 -11.30 41.17
CA LEU A 493 16.27 -12.29 40.26
C LEU A 493 17.05 -12.32 38.95
N ARG A 494 17.18 -13.53 38.37
CA ARG A 494 17.80 -13.68 37.05
C ARG A 494 17.06 -12.89 36.00
N HIS A 495 17.82 -12.32 35.07
CA HIS A 495 17.27 -11.51 33.99
C HIS A 495 16.37 -12.34 33.07
N ARG A 496 15.13 -11.89 32.89
CA ARG A 496 14.19 -12.40 31.89
C ARG A 496 13.35 -11.26 31.33
N LYS A 497 12.81 -11.45 30.13
CA LYS A 497 12.01 -10.43 29.44
C LYS A 497 10.71 -10.16 30.21
N SER A 498 10.24 -8.92 30.20
CA SER A 498 8.98 -8.55 30.87
C SER A 498 7.77 -9.35 30.38
N TYR A 499 7.78 -9.76 29.12
CA TYR A 499 6.69 -10.54 28.53
C TYR A 499 6.49 -11.90 29.21
N GLN A 500 7.47 -12.37 30.01
CA GLN A 500 7.30 -13.54 30.86
C GLN A 500 6.16 -13.37 31.87
N SER A 501 5.74 -12.14 32.24
CA SER A 501 4.55 -11.94 33.09
C SER A 501 3.30 -12.64 32.53
N ARG A 502 3.14 -12.63 31.20
CA ARG A 502 2.03 -13.29 30.51
C ARG A 502 2.23 -14.81 30.39
N HIS A 503 3.47 -15.26 30.28
CA HIS A 503 3.78 -16.69 30.33
C HIS A 503 3.53 -17.26 31.73
N THR A 504 3.88 -16.52 32.78
CA THR A 504 3.56 -16.85 34.18
C THR A 504 2.07 -17.08 34.36
N TYR A 505 1.21 -16.17 33.88
CA TYR A 505 -0.24 -16.36 33.94
C TYR A 505 -0.69 -17.71 33.37
N ALA A 506 -0.23 -18.04 32.17
CA ALA A 506 -0.62 -19.24 31.47
C ALA A 506 -0.09 -20.51 32.18
N CYS A 507 1.18 -20.50 32.59
CA CYS A 507 1.79 -21.60 33.35
C CYS A 507 1.05 -21.82 34.69
N TRP A 508 0.79 -20.77 35.46
CA TRP A 508 0.10 -20.87 36.74
C TRP A 508 -1.35 -21.31 36.57
N SER A 509 -2.06 -20.81 35.55
CA SER A 509 -3.44 -21.22 35.29
C SER A 509 -3.52 -22.69 34.86
N LEU A 510 -2.58 -23.17 34.06
CA LEU A 510 -2.50 -24.57 33.65
C LEU A 510 -2.14 -25.48 34.82
N ALA A 511 -1.15 -25.09 35.62
CA ALA A 511 -0.80 -25.81 36.85
C ALA A 511 -2.02 -25.90 37.79
N ALA A 512 -2.78 -24.80 37.93
CA ALA A 512 -4.04 -24.80 38.69
C ALA A 512 -5.19 -25.60 38.04
N GLY A 513 -4.96 -26.30 36.91
CA GLY A 513 -5.96 -27.14 36.25
C GLY A 513 -7.00 -26.39 35.42
N ALA A 514 -6.78 -25.11 35.09
CA ALA A 514 -7.74 -24.35 34.30
C ALA A 514 -7.81 -24.85 32.84
N ASN A 515 -9.02 -24.82 32.27
CA ASN A 515 -9.27 -25.29 30.91
C ASN A 515 -8.41 -24.49 29.88
N PRO A 516 -7.58 -25.14 29.03
CA PRO A 516 -6.74 -24.47 28.05
C PRO A 516 -7.51 -23.54 27.08
N SER A 517 -8.74 -23.89 26.72
CA SER A 517 -9.61 -23.05 25.88
C SER A 517 -10.07 -21.79 26.60
N PHE A 518 -10.33 -21.88 27.91
CA PHE A 518 -10.62 -20.71 28.75
C PHE A 518 -9.39 -19.80 28.88
N ILE A 519 -8.20 -20.37 29.11
CA ILE A 519 -6.96 -19.59 29.16
C ILE A 519 -6.70 -18.89 27.80
N ALA A 520 -6.94 -19.58 26.69
CA ALA A 520 -6.80 -19.03 25.35
C ALA A 520 -7.74 -17.84 25.11
N SER A 521 -9.01 -17.93 25.56
CA SER A 521 -9.99 -16.85 25.41
C SER A 521 -9.62 -15.62 26.25
N GLN A 522 -9.21 -15.80 27.52
CA GLN A 522 -8.70 -14.74 28.39
C GLN A 522 -7.52 -13.99 27.75
N MET A 523 -6.59 -14.75 27.18
CA MET A 523 -5.39 -14.23 26.54
C MET A 523 -5.67 -13.63 25.14
N GLY A 524 -6.84 -13.82 24.54
CA GLY A 524 -7.17 -13.31 23.21
C GLY A 524 -6.42 -14.03 22.10
N HIS A 525 -6.32 -15.37 22.21
CA HIS A 525 -5.87 -16.25 21.15
C HIS A 525 -7.08 -16.82 20.40
N THR A 526 -6.97 -16.93 19.07
CA THR A 526 -8.03 -17.51 18.23
C THR A 526 -8.13 -19.03 18.36
N ASN A 527 -7.07 -19.70 18.83
CA ASN A 527 -7.01 -21.15 18.96
C ASN A 527 -6.23 -21.54 20.24
N ALA A 528 -6.77 -22.52 20.97
CA ALA A 528 -6.17 -23.14 22.15
C ALA A 528 -4.89 -23.95 21.84
N GLN A 529 -4.66 -24.34 20.59
CA GLN A 529 -3.47 -25.08 20.16
C GLN A 529 -2.15 -24.38 20.54
N MET A 530 -2.16 -23.04 20.58
CA MET A 530 -1.01 -22.26 21.07
C MET A 530 -0.68 -22.60 22.52
N VAL A 531 -1.69 -22.75 23.37
CA VAL A 531 -1.52 -23.07 24.79
C VAL A 531 -0.88 -24.46 24.95
N PHE A 532 -1.35 -25.45 24.19
CA PHE A 532 -0.74 -26.80 24.18
C PHE A 532 0.70 -26.80 23.62
N ASN A 533 0.93 -26.09 22.51
CA ASN A 533 2.24 -26.06 21.85
C ASN A 533 3.32 -25.37 22.69
N VAL A 534 2.94 -24.38 23.49
CA VAL A 534 3.88 -23.55 24.26
C VAL A 534 4.01 -24.04 25.71
N TYR A 535 2.93 -24.52 26.32
CA TYR A 535 2.90 -24.85 27.74
C TYR A 535 2.58 -26.32 28.04
N GLY A 536 2.46 -27.18 27.03
CA GLY A 536 2.11 -28.60 27.20
C GLY A 536 3.03 -29.37 28.16
N ALA A 537 4.29 -28.95 28.31
CA ALA A 537 5.21 -29.52 29.28
C ALA A 537 4.73 -29.36 30.74
N TRP A 538 4.09 -28.23 31.06
CA TRP A 538 3.62 -27.88 32.41
C TRP A 538 2.26 -28.50 32.77
N MET A 539 1.59 -29.14 31.80
CA MET A 539 0.32 -29.83 32.06
C MET A 539 0.51 -31.20 32.74
N LYS A 540 1.74 -31.71 32.81
CA LYS A 540 2.06 -32.97 33.50
C LYS A 540 2.10 -32.80 35.02
N ASP A 541 2.41 -31.59 35.48
CA ASP A 541 2.55 -31.22 36.89
C ASP A 541 1.17 -30.92 37.48
N ASN A 542 0.29 -31.94 37.58
CA ASN A 542 -0.89 -32.03 38.46
C ASN A 542 -1.84 -33.19 38.11
N ASN A 543 -1.33 -34.25 37.49
CA ASN A 543 -2.15 -35.43 37.16
C ASN A 543 -2.87 -36.03 38.38
N HIS A 544 -2.29 -35.93 39.59
CA HIS A 544 -2.88 -36.51 40.80
C HIS A 544 -4.15 -35.76 41.25
N GLU A 545 -4.12 -34.43 41.34
CA GLU A 545 -5.29 -33.61 41.65
C GLU A 545 -6.38 -33.71 40.56
N GLN A 546 -5.98 -33.87 39.30
CA GLN A 546 -6.93 -34.10 38.21
C GLN A 546 -7.61 -35.47 38.32
N ILE A 547 -6.90 -36.50 38.76
CA ILE A 547 -7.49 -37.82 39.05
C ILE A 547 -8.51 -37.71 40.19
N GLU A 548 -8.21 -36.97 41.26
CA GLU A 548 -9.19 -36.73 42.34
C GLU A 548 -10.43 -35.97 41.84
N LEU A 549 -10.25 -34.94 41.01
CA LEU A 549 -11.36 -34.20 40.40
C LEU A 549 -12.20 -35.09 39.47
N LEU A 550 -11.57 -35.94 38.67
CA LEU A 550 -12.24 -36.90 37.78
C LEU A 550 -13.02 -37.94 38.60
N ASN A 551 -12.42 -38.49 39.65
CA ASN A 551 -13.09 -39.43 40.55
C ASN A 551 -14.33 -38.81 41.21
N LYS A 552 -14.28 -37.51 41.53
CA LYS A 552 -15.42 -36.78 42.11
C LYS A 552 -16.50 -36.39 41.10
N ARG A 553 -16.12 -36.03 39.86
CA ARG A 553 -17.05 -35.51 38.84
C ARG A 553 -17.61 -36.55 37.87
N LEU A 554 -16.86 -37.61 37.56
CA LEU A 554 -17.33 -38.69 36.68
C LEU A 554 -18.53 -39.44 37.28
N SER A 555 -18.63 -39.49 38.61
CA SER A 555 -19.81 -40.02 39.31
C SER A 555 -21.05 -39.11 39.19
N GLU A 556 -20.87 -37.81 38.97
CA GLU A 556 -21.97 -36.81 39.02
C GLU A 556 -22.36 -36.25 37.65
N SER A 557 -21.47 -36.27 36.66
CA SER A 557 -21.65 -35.49 35.42
C SER A 557 -21.09 -36.21 34.19
N VAL A 558 -21.78 -37.28 33.80
CA VAL A 558 -21.63 -37.88 32.46
C VAL A 558 -22.52 -37.09 31.48
N PRO A 559 -21.97 -36.48 30.43
CA PRO A 559 -22.77 -35.71 29.46
C PRO A 559 -23.68 -36.64 28.65
N CYS A 560 -24.95 -36.26 28.50
CA CYS A 560 -25.89 -36.95 27.62
C CYS A 560 -25.48 -36.71 26.17
N MET A 561 -25.03 -37.77 25.48
CA MET A 561 -24.66 -37.70 24.07
C MET A 561 -25.90 -37.38 23.21
N PRO A 562 -25.86 -36.40 22.30
CA PRO A 562 -26.97 -36.14 21.40
C PRO A 562 -27.04 -37.25 20.36
N HIS A 563 -27.72 -38.35 20.69
CA HIS A 563 -28.15 -39.30 19.68
C HIS A 563 -29.23 -38.61 18.83
N LYS A 564 -28.97 -38.46 17.51
CA LYS A 564 -30.03 -38.14 16.55
C LYS A 564 -31.11 -39.19 16.71
N LYS A 565 -32.32 -38.79 17.13
CA LYS A 565 -33.50 -39.63 16.99
C LYS A 565 -33.69 -39.90 15.50
N VAL A 566 -33.41 -41.13 15.08
CA VAL A 566 -33.89 -41.66 13.81
C VAL A 566 -35.34 -42.05 14.08
N GLY A 567 -36.26 -41.30 13.51
CA GLY A 567 -37.70 -41.53 13.53
C GLY A 567 -38.28 -41.00 12.25
#